data_AF-A0A1N6UN29-F1
#
_entry.id   AF-A0A1N6UN29-F1
#
_cell.length_a   1.000
_cell.length_b   1.000
_cell.length_c   1.000
_cell.angle_alpha   90.00
_cell.angle_beta   90.00
_cell.angle_gamma   90.00
#
_symmetry.space_group_name_H-M   'P 1'
#
loop_
_entity.id
_entity.type
_entity.pdbx_description
1 polymer ?
#
loop_
_entity_poly.entity_id
_entity_poly.type
_entity_poly.pdbx_seq_one_letter_code
_entity_poly.pdbx_strand_id
1 'polypeptide(L)'
;MSESLIDLTERRLLEREQAALDNPDELFYCSYLISHLNLVAAEAPETDTLFAQGVEDSLNSAFAVDQLSDQDKSGIQSLWQAICAA
;
A
#
# COMPACT_ATOMS: atom_id res chain seq x y z
N MET A 1 4.92 2.21 23.80
CA MET A 1 3.92 1.63 22.89
C MET A 1 4.65 1.48 21.58
N SER A 2 4.91 0.25 21.14
CA SER A 2 5.41 -0.01 19.78
C SER A 2 4.39 0.55 18.80
N GLU A 3 4.84 1.35 17.84
CA GLU A 3 4.01 1.78 16.71
C GLU A 3 3.58 0.51 15.94
N SER A 4 2.29 0.41 15.61
CA SER A 4 1.78 -0.72 14.81
C SER A 4 2.42 -0.68 13.42
N LEU A 5 2.65 -1.83 12.79
CA LEU A 5 3.10 -1.86 11.39
C LEU A 5 2.12 -1.08 10.49
N ILE A 6 0.83 -1.08 10.83
CA ILE A 6 -0.21 -0.32 10.15
C ILE A 6 0.10 1.18 10.18
N ASP A 7 0.28 1.75 11.38
CA ASP A 7 0.57 3.17 11.57
C ASP A 7 1.88 3.58 10.89
N LEU A 8 2.91 2.71 10.98
CA LEU A 8 4.21 2.93 10.34
C LEU A 8 4.10 2.96 8.81
N THR A 9 3.37 2.01 8.22
CA THR A 9 3.22 1.89 6.76
C THR A 9 2.36 3.01 6.19
N GLU A 10 1.26 3.37 6.85
CA GLU A 10 0.41 4.51 6.48
C GLU A 10 1.20 5.83 6.51
N ARG A 11 1.92 6.09 7.60
CA ARG A 11 2.73 7.30 7.74
C ARG A 11 3.79 7.43 6.66
N ARG A 12 4.53 6.35 6.36
CA ARG A 12 5.54 6.33 5.29
C ARG A 12 4.92 6.63 3.92
N LEU A 13 3.72 6.13 3.66
CA LEU A 13 3.02 6.41 2.41
C LEU A 13 2.55 7.85 2.30
N LEU A 14 2.02 8.42 3.39
CA LEU A 14 1.63 9.83 3.41
C LEU A 14 2.83 10.77 3.22
N GLU A 15 3.96 10.45 3.84
CA GLU A 15 5.22 11.19 3.63
C GLU A 15 5.67 11.11 2.16
N ARG A 16 5.52 9.95 1.54
CA ARG A 16 5.91 9.72 0.14
C ARG A 16 4.94 10.36 -0.86
N GLU A 17 3.64 10.31 -0.59
CA GLU A 17 2.61 10.99 -1.36
C GLU A 17 2.86 12.51 -1.37
N GLN A 18 3.18 13.10 -0.21
CA GLN A 18 3.55 14.52 -0.12
C GLN A 18 4.84 14.86 -0.88
N ALA A 19 5.82 13.95 -0.92
CA ALA A 19 7.04 14.15 -1.69
C ALA A 19 6.85 13.96 -3.21
N ALA A 20 5.80 13.23 -3.61
CA ALA A 20 5.52 12.87 -4.99
C ALA A 20 4.58 13.85 -5.71
N LEU A 21 4.28 15.02 -5.17
CA LEU A 21 3.28 15.95 -5.74
C LEU A 21 3.51 16.32 -7.23
N ASP A 22 4.75 16.26 -7.70
CA ASP A 22 5.13 16.52 -9.10
C ASP A 22 5.28 15.24 -9.96
N ASN A 23 4.98 14.07 -9.39
CA ASN A 23 5.04 12.75 -10.03
C ASN A 23 3.66 12.06 -9.99
N PRO A 24 2.81 12.27 -11.01
CA PRO A 24 1.44 11.75 -11.05
C PRO A 24 1.33 10.23 -10.88
N ASP A 25 2.27 9.47 -11.44
CA ASP A 25 2.29 8.01 -11.32
C ASP A 25 2.54 7.59 -9.87
N GLU A 26 3.53 8.20 -9.21
CA GLU A 26 3.86 7.87 -7.81
C GLU A 26 2.76 8.34 -6.84
N LEU A 27 2.12 9.48 -7.10
CA LEU A 27 0.90 9.88 -6.37
C LEU A 27 -0.18 8.83 -6.50
N PHE A 28 -0.46 8.39 -7.72
CA PHE A 28 -1.47 7.37 -7.97
C PHE A 28 -1.14 6.07 -7.22
N TYR A 29 0.11 5.59 -7.28
CA TYR A 29 0.52 4.38 -6.56
C TYR A 29 0.37 4.53 -5.05
N CYS A 30 0.73 5.70 -4.49
CA CYS A 30 0.57 5.96 -3.06
C CYS A 30 -0.92 5.95 -2.66
N SER A 31 -1.77 6.72 -3.33
CA SER A 31 -3.19 6.80 -2.98
C SER A 31 -3.89 5.44 -3.15
N TYR A 32 -3.52 4.67 -4.18
CA TYR A 32 -4.03 3.33 -4.40
C TYR A 32 -3.65 2.38 -3.25
N LEU A 33 -2.38 2.36 -2.87
CA LEU A 33 -1.88 1.49 -1.80
C LEU A 33 -2.45 1.88 -0.43
N ILE A 34 -2.57 3.19 -0.13
CA ILE A 34 -3.22 3.69 1.09
C ILE A 34 -4.66 3.18 1.20
N SER A 35 -5.39 3.18 0.08
CA SER A 35 -6.78 2.68 0.05
C SER A 35 -6.87 1.20 0.43
N HIS A 36 -5.95 0.37 -0.07
CA HIS A 36 -5.88 -1.05 0.27
C HIS A 36 -5.41 -1.30 1.71
N LEU A 37 -4.45 -0.51 2.20
CA LEU A 37 -4.02 -0.59 3.61
C LEU A 37 -5.16 -0.30 4.56
N ASN A 38 -5.94 0.75 4.29
CA ASN A 38 -7.08 1.13 5.12
C ASN A 38 -8.18 0.07 5.09
N LEU A 39 -8.41 -0.59 3.95
CA LEU A 39 -9.36 -1.67 3.85
C LEU A 39 -8.98 -2.84 4.77
N VAL A 40 -7.71 -3.27 4.72
CA VAL A 40 -7.23 -4.39 5.53
C VAL A 40 -7.09 -4.00 7.00
N ALA A 41 -6.65 -2.78 7.29
CA ALA A 41 -6.56 -2.27 8.66
C ALA A 41 -7.94 -2.23 9.35
N ALA A 42 -9.01 -1.95 8.60
CA ALA A 42 -10.37 -1.97 9.10
C ALA A 42 -10.85 -3.37 9.54
N GLU A 43 -10.21 -4.44 9.04
CA GLU A 43 -10.46 -5.82 9.48
C GLU A 43 -9.78 -6.16 10.82
N ALA A 44 -9.02 -5.21 11.39
CA ALA A 44 -8.31 -5.34 12.67
C ALA A 44 -7.46 -6.62 12.77
N PRO A 45 -6.46 -6.79 11.87
CA PRO A 45 -5.63 -7.99 11.85
C PRO A 45 -4.89 -8.16 13.17
N GLU A 46 -4.85 -9.40 13.66
CA GLU A 46 -4.25 -9.72 14.97
C GLU A 46 -2.73 -9.62 14.98
N THR A 47 -2.09 -9.66 13.81
CA THR A 47 -0.63 -9.63 13.67
C THR A 47 -0.20 -8.85 12.43
N ASP A 48 1.02 -8.34 12.48
CA ASP A 48 1.70 -7.67 11.37
C ASP A 48 1.80 -8.57 10.12
N THR A 49 1.97 -9.88 10.30
CA THR A 49 2.02 -10.85 9.20
C THR A 49 0.66 -10.99 8.52
N LEU A 50 -0.42 -11.06 9.28
CA LEU A 50 -1.78 -11.11 8.73
C LEU A 50 -2.15 -9.81 8.01
N PHE A 51 -1.70 -8.67 8.53
CA PHE A 51 -1.86 -7.38 7.85
C PHE A 51 -1.15 -7.38 6.50
N ALA A 52 0.16 -7.71 6.48
CA ALA A 52 0.94 -7.70 5.25
C ALA A 52 0.39 -8.67 4.18
N GLN A 53 -0.02 -9.86 4.59
CA GLN A 53 -0.67 -10.85 3.71
C GLN A 53 -2.01 -10.33 3.20
N GLY A 54 -2.84 -9.74 4.07
CA GLY A 54 -4.12 -9.17 3.68
C GLY A 54 -3.98 -8.07 2.64
N VAL A 55 -2.95 -7.22 2.76
CA VAL A 55 -2.66 -6.17 1.77
C VAL A 55 -2.27 -6.80 0.44
N GLU A 56 -1.39 -7.80 0.44
CA GLU A 56 -0.97 -8.50 -0.78
C GLU A 56 -2.15 -9.21 -1.48
N ASP A 57 -3.01 -9.88 -0.73
CA ASP A 57 -4.21 -10.53 -1.25
C ASP A 57 -5.23 -9.51 -1.79
N SER A 58 -5.39 -8.37 -1.11
CA SER A 58 -6.25 -7.27 -1.53
C SER A 58 -5.78 -6.66 -2.87
N LEU A 59 -4.47 -6.43 -3.01
CA LEU A 59 -3.85 -5.94 -4.25
C LEU A 59 -4.01 -6.95 -5.39
N ASN A 60 -3.71 -8.22 -5.15
CA ASN A 60 -3.83 -9.28 -6.17
C ASN A 60 -5.27 -9.43 -6.66
N SER A 61 -6.24 -9.35 -5.75
CA SER A 61 -7.67 -9.39 -6.09
C SER A 61 -8.08 -8.19 -6.94
N ALA A 62 -7.63 -7.00 -6.57
CA ALA A 62 -7.96 -5.78 -7.30
C ALA A 62 -7.29 -5.74 -8.69
N PHE A 63 -6.03 -6.16 -8.83
CA PHE A 63 -5.34 -6.21 -10.12
C PHE A 63 -5.98 -7.15 -11.15
N ALA A 64 -6.77 -8.13 -10.70
CA ALA A 64 -7.49 -9.04 -11.57
C ALA A 64 -8.77 -8.42 -12.14
N VAL A 65 -9.32 -7.40 -11.48
CA VAL A 65 -10.61 -6.78 -11.82
C VAL A 65 -10.41 -5.38 -12.40
N ASP A 66 -9.50 -4.62 -11.81
CA ASP A 66 -9.23 -3.25 -12.17
C ASP A 66 -8.45 -3.19 -13.49
N GLN A 67 -8.82 -2.24 -14.34
CA GLN A 67 -8.20 -2.03 -15.65
C GLN A 67 -6.91 -1.23 -15.54
N LEU A 68 -6.02 -1.65 -14.64
CA LEU A 68 -4.69 -1.07 -14.45
C LEU A 68 -3.75 -1.52 -15.56
N SER A 69 -2.86 -0.62 -15.98
CA SER A 69 -1.78 -1.01 -16.89
C SER A 69 -0.75 -1.90 -16.19
N ASP A 70 0.08 -2.61 -16.97
CA ASP A 70 1.17 -3.40 -16.40
C ASP A 70 2.19 -2.51 -15.66
N GLN A 71 2.35 -1.25 -16.11
CA GLN A 71 3.18 -0.25 -15.44
C GLN A 71 2.63 0.09 -14.06
N ASP A 72 1.32 0.31 -13.96
CA ASP A 72 0.66 0.63 -12.69
C ASP A 72 0.82 -0.51 -11.68
N LYS A 73 0.53 -1.74 -12.11
CA LYS A 73 0.64 -2.95 -11.28
C LYS A 73 2.07 -3.12 -10.77
N SER A 74 3.06 -2.97 -11.66
CA SER A 74 4.47 -3.05 -11.30
C SER A 74 4.88 -1.92 -10.36
N GLY A 75 4.38 -0.69 -10.57
CA GLY A 75 4.68 0.47 -9.73
C GLY A 75 4.15 0.30 -8.31
N ILE A 76 2.88 -0.12 -8.18
CA ILE A 76 2.23 -0.38 -6.88
C ILE A 76 2.94 -1.51 -6.13
N GLN A 77 3.27 -2.63 -6.80
CA GLN A 77 4.01 -3.73 -6.16
C GLN A 77 5.41 -3.30 -5.71
N SER A 78 6.12 -2.55 -6.54
CA SER A 78 7.45 -2.05 -6.20
C SER A 78 7.40 -1.11 -4.99
N LEU A 79 6.37 -0.26 -4.93
CA LEU A 79 6.13 0.63 -3.80
C LEU A 79 5.85 -0.15 -2.52
N TRP A 80 4.95 -1.15 -2.58
CA TRP A 80 4.63 -2.01 -1.43
C TRP A 80 5.87 -2.71 -0.88
N GLN A 81 6.65 -3.35 -1.75
CA GLN A 81 7.89 -4.02 -1.36
C GLN A 81 8.89 -3.05 -0.72
N ALA A 82 9.05 -1.83 -1.27
CA ALA A 82 9.95 -0.84 -0.71
C ALA A 82 9.54 -0.37 0.69
N ILE A 83 8.24 -0.31 0.98
CA ILE A 83 7.70 0.09 2.29
C ILE A 83 7.87 -1.04 3.32
N CYS A 84 7.66 -2.30 2.92
CA CYS A 84 7.85 -3.46 3.79
C CYS A 84 9.31 -3.79 4.10
N ALA A 85 10.23 -3.44 3.20
CA ALA A 85 11.67 -3.71 3.37
C ALA A 85 12.41 -2.70 4.26
N ALA A 86 11.78 -1.56 4.58
CA ALA A 86 12.35 -0.48 5.37
C ALA A 86 11.98 -0.56 6.85
#